data_AF-A0A4U9V8Z2-F1
#
_entry.id   AF-A0A4U9V8Z2-F1
#
_cell.length_a   1.000
_cell.length_b   1.000
_cell.length_c   1.000
_cell.angle_alpha   90.00
_cell.angle_beta   90.00
_cell.angle_gamma   90.00
#
_symmetry.space_group_name_H-M   'P 1'
#
loop_
_entity.id
_entity.type
_entity.pdbx_description
1 polymer ?
#
loop_
_entity_poly.entity_id
_entity_poly.type
_entity_poly.pdbx_seq_one_letter_code
_entity_poly.pdbx_strand_id
1 'polypeptide(L)' 'MQEVARGMSNKQVAAQLHISEETVKVHIRNMLRKLNVRSRVAATVMYLEAKSQ' A
#
# COMPACT_ATOMS: atom_id res chain seq x y z
N MET A 1 -5.26 -1.79 3.78
CA MET A 1 -4.05 -1.70 2.91
C MET A 1 -3.30 -3.03 2.82
N GLN A 2 -3.97 -4.17 3.03
CA GLN A 2 -3.40 -5.51 2.80
C GLN A 2 -3.06 -5.75 1.32
N GLU A 3 -3.89 -5.27 0.41
CA GLU A 3 -3.72 -5.49 -1.04
C GLU A 3 -2.46 -4.81 -1.60
N VAL A 4 -2.08 -3.63 -1.08
CA VAL A 4 -0.85 -2.92 -1.48
C VAL A 4 0.40 -3.71 -1.07
N ALA A 5 0.38 -4.31 0.12
CA ALA A 5 1.46 -5.11 0.67
C ALA A 5 1.56 -6.52 0.06
N ARG A 6 0.53 -6.97 -0.67
CA ARG A 6 0.55 -8.21 -1.46
C ARG A 6 1.22 -8.03 -2.84
N GLY A 7 1.73 -6.83 -3.15
CA GLY A 7 2.34 -6.54 -4.45
C GLY A 7 1.35 -6.20 -5.57
N MET A 8 0.06 -6.00 -5.27
CA MET A 8 -0.95 -5.71 -6.31
C MET A 8 -0.75 -4.34 -6.97
N SER A 9 -0.94 -4.21 -8.27
CA SER A 9 -0.89 -2.89 -8.93
C SER A 9 -1.96 -1.94 -8.37
N ASN A 10 -1.75 -0.62 -8.47
CA ASN A 10 -2.74 0.36 -8.00
C ASN A 10 -4.09 0.18 -8.70
N LYS A 11 -4.08 -0.26 -9.96
CA LYS A 11 -5.26 -0.62 -10.74
C LYS A 11 -6.06 -1.77 -10.14
N GLN A 12 -5.38 -2.82 -9.69
CA GLN A 12 -6.03 -3.96 -9.04
C GLN A 12 -6.62 -3.57 -7.68
N VAL A 13 -5.89 -2.76 -6.90
CA VAL A 13 -6.38 -2.24 -5.62
C VAL A 13 -7.60 -1.34 -5.82
N ALA A 14 -7.56 -0.47 -6.84
CA ALA A 14 -8.67 0.40 -7.23
C ALA A 14 -9.91 -0.40 -7.61
N ALA A 15 -9.75 -1.45 -8.42
CA ALA A 15 -10.84 -2.33 -8.82
C ALA A 15 -11.47 -3.07 -7.64
N GLN A 16 -10.66 -3.62 -6.72
CA GLN A 16 -11.19 -4.32 -5.55
C GLN A 16 -11.93 -3.39 -4.57
N LEU A 17 -11.40 -2.18 -4.38
CA LEU A 17 -11.96 -1.21 -3.46
C LEU A 17 -13.04 -0.33 -4.09
N HIS A 18 -13.35 -0.51 -5.38
CA HIS A 18 -14.28 0.31 -6.16
C HIS A 18 -14.00 1.82 -6.06
N ILE A 19 -12.71 2.20 -6.09
CA ILE A 19 -12.23 3.58 -6.06
C ILE A 19 -11.31 3.87 -7.24
N SER A 20 -10.99 5.15 -7.48
CA SER A 20 -10.05 5.51 -8.54
C SER A 20 -8.60 5.14 -8.17
N GLU A 21 -7.77 4.89 -9.19
CA GLU A 21 -6.32 4.69 -9.00
C GLU A 21 -5.65 5.90 -8.35
N GLU A 22 -6.15 7.11 -8.63
CA GLU A 22 -5.63 8.34 -8.01
C GLU A 22 -5.90 8.36 -6.51
N THR A 23 -7.12 7.97 -6.10
CA THR A 23 -7.49 7.80 -4.68
C THR A 23 -6.56 6.79 -4.00
N VAL A 24 -6.23 5.67 -4.66
CA VAL A 24 -5.25 4.69 -4.15
C VAL A 24 -3.87 5.32 -3.96
N LYS A 25 -3.38 6.10 -4.94
CA LYS A 25 -2.07 6.79 -4.84
C LYS A 25 -2.03 7.75 -3.66
N VAL A 26 -3.10 8.52 -3.42
CA VAL A 26 -3.21 9.43 -2.27
C VAL A 26 -3.15 8.66 -0.96
N HIS A 27 -3.90 7.56 -0.84
CA HIS A 27 -3.85 6.71 0.36
C HIS A 27 -2.47 6.12 0.62
N ILE A 28 -1.78 5.62 -0.42
CA ILE A 28 -0.40 5.10 -0.30
C ILE A 28 0.55 6.21 0.16
N ARG A 29 0.46 7.42 -0.42
CA ARG A 29 1.32 8.55 -0.05
C ARG A 29 1.14 8.95 1.42
N ASN A 30 -0.12 9.03 1.87
CA ASN A 30 -0.45 9.32 3.26
C ASN A 30 0.01 8.20 4.21
N MET A 31 -0.11 6.95 3.79
CA MET A 31 0.40 5.80 4.54
C MET A 31 1.93 5.88 4.71
N LEU A 32 2.66 6.06 3.61
CA LEU A 32 4.12 6.14 3.61
C LEU A 32 4.61 7.27 4.54
N ARG A 33 3.93 8.42 4.51
CA ARG A 33 4.20 9.53 5.40
C ARG A 33 3.95 9.18 6.87
N LYS A 34 2.84 8.50 7.18
CA LYS A 34 2.50 8.06 8.55
C LYS A 34 3.47 7.00 9.09
N LEU A 35 3.96 6.12 8.22
CA LEU A 35 4.92 5.07 8.56
C LEU A 35 6.38 5.54 8.45
N ASN A 36 6.62 6.80 8.06
CA ASN A 36 7.94 7.38 7.83
C ASN A 36 8.84 6.56 6.87
N VAL A 37 8.25 5.89 5.88
CA VAL A 37 8.94 5.06 4.89
C VAL A 37 8.95 5.74 3.53
N ARG A 38 10.09 5.64 2.83
CA ARG A 38 10.33 6.36 1.57
C ARG A 38 9.79 5.66 0.32
N SER A 39 9.44 4.37 0.40
CA SER A 39 8.97 3.63 -0.76
C SER A 39 7.92 2.59 -0.43
N ARG A 40 7.10 2.27 -1.43
CA ARG A 40 6.11 1.19 -1.37
C ARG A 40 6.75 -0.17 -1.08
N VAL A 41 7.95 -0.41 -1.60
CA VAL A 41 8.71 -1.65 -1.33
C VAL A 41 9.07 -1.72 0.15
N ALA A 42 9.61 -0.64 0.73
CA ALA A 42 9.92 -0.59 2.16
C ALA A 42 8.68 -0.81 3.03
N ALA A 43 7.54 -0.19 2.68
CA ALA A 43 6.28 -0.44 3.38
C ALA A 43 5.76 -1.87 3.24
N THR A 44 6.01 -2.52 2.09
CA THR A 44 5.63 -3.92 1.86
C THR A 44 6.50 -4.85 2.71
N VAL A 45 7.81 -4.62 2.75
CA VAL A 45 8.74 -5.38 3.59
C VAL A 45 8.37 -5.24 5.07
N MET A 46 8.18 -4.01 5.57
CA MET A 46 7.75 -3.79 6.95
C MET A 46 6.43 -4.49 7.28
N TYR A 47 5.46 -4.50 6.36
CA TYR A 47 4.19 -5.21 6.57
C TYR A 47 4.39 -6.74 6.63
N LEU A 48 5.24 -7.30 5.77
CA LEU A 48 5.55 -8.73 5.75
C LEU A 48 6.30 -9.15 7.01
N GLU A 49 7.27 -8.35 7.46
CA GLU A 49 7.99 -8.57 8.72
C GLU A 49 7.04 -8.50 9.93
N ALA A 50 6.18 -7.49 9.99
CA ALA A 50 5.19 -7.35 11.07
C ALA A 50 4.12 -8.46 11.09
N LYS A 51 3.88 -9.15 9.97
CA LYS A 51 2.92 -10.26 9.86
C LYS A 51 3.56 -11.63 10.10
N SER A 52 4.88 -11.68 10.21
CA SER A 52 5.66 -12.90 10.47
C SER A 52 6.02 -13.05 11.96
N GLN A 53 5.48 -12.19 12.82
CA GLN A 53 5.51 -12.27 14.29
C GLN A 53 4.17 -12.75 14.84
#